data_AF-A0A953VMM9-F1
#
_entry.id   AF-A0A953VMM9-F1
#
_cell.length_a   1.000
_cell.length_b   1.000
_cell.length_c   1.000
_cell.angle_alpha   90.00
_cell.angle_beta   90.00
_cell.angle_gamma   90.00
#
_symmetry.space_group_name_H-M   'P 1'
#
loop_
_entity.id
_entity.type
_entity.pdbx_description
1 polymer ?
#
loop_
_entity_poly.entity_id
_entity_poly.type
_entity_poly.pdbx_seq_one_letter_code
_entity_poly.pdbx_strand_id
1 'polypeptide(L)'
;MANELLGAILAAGHGTRMAPFGKDIPKPILPIGNKPLIEYQIETMKRLGISEIVILIGHLGYMITKVLGDGSRFGVKLHYVEQKSMLGIAHAVGYLEPLLDRPFLLMLGDIYFVEDDLNDIVRKHREADSSCVLAAKIEHDPNALKKNFSILVDDNGRVSRVIEKPRYATNKLKGVGLYLFDPVIFDAIRRTPRTAMRNEYELTEAIQVHIDDGHKVCVSTCINDDINLTTPSDFLRCNLLVAQANGLNSLAAESAHINTGAMLDNAIIGPGATILNPITIRRSVILENAVVETDQDLDGVVVSPQSMVDVRSFFTSWPAGLML
;
A
#
# COMPACT_ATOMS: atom_id res chain seq x y z
N MET A 1 2.69 -0.31 -28.90
CA MET A 1 1.60 -1.28 -28.67
C MET A 1 0.59 -0.59 -27.77
N ALA A 2 -0.67 -0.49 -28.20
CA ALA A 2 -1.71 0.12 -27.38
C ALA A 2 -1.76 -0.62 -26.04
N ASN A 3 -1.79 0.14 -24.96
CA ASN A 3 -1.64 -0.42 -23.64
C ASN A 3 -2.97 -1.06 -23.20
N GLU A 4 -3.05 -2.39 -23.28
CA GLU A 4 -4.27 -3.19 -23.06
C GLU A 4 -4.78 -3.15 -21.61
N LEU A 5 -3.95 -2.70 -20.66
CA LEU A 5 -4.28 -2.67 -19.25
C LEU A 5 -4.64 -1.26 -18.76
N LEU A 6 -5.67 -1.17 -17.93
CA LEU A 6 -5.94 0.00 -17.09
C LEU A 6 -5.29 -0.16 -15.71
N GLY A 7 -5.05 0.95 -15.03
CA GLY A 7 -4.67 0.98 -13.62
C GLY A 7 -5.85 1.37 -12.75
N ALA A 8 -5.91 0.82 -11.54
CA ALA A 8 -6.89 1.18 -10.54
C ALA A 8 -6.23 1.27 -9.15
N ILE A 9 -6.46 2.36 -8.41
CA ILE A 9 -5.93 2.54 -7.06
C ILE A 9 -7.06 2.88 -6.09
N LEU A 10 -7.18 2.13 -5.00
CA LEU A 10 -8.15 2.43 -3.94
C LEU A 10 -7.52 3.34 -2.88
N ALA A 11 -7.84 4.62 -2.92
CA ALA A 11 -7.27 5.67 -2.08
C ALA A 11 -8.32 6.37 -1.18
N ALA A 12 -9.43 5.69 -0.89
CA ALA A 12 -10.59 6.26 -0.20
C ALA A 12 -10.66 6.00 1.33
N GLY A 13 -9.63 5.40 1.93
CA GLY A 13 -9.62 5.01 3.35
C GLY A 13 -9.43 6.17 4.32
N HIS A 14 -10.10 6.13 5.48
CA HIS A 14 -10.07 7.20 6.50
C HIS A 14 -8.84 7.24 7.42
N GLY A 15 -7.98 6.23 7.38
CA GLY A 15 -6.75 6.23 8.16
C GLY A 15 -6.88 6.36 9.68
N THR A 16 -8.01 5.97 10.28
CA THR A 16 -8.33 6.24 11.70
C THR A 16 -7.30 5.73 12.73
N ARG A 17 -6.57 4.65 12.43
CA ARG A 17 -5.52 4.08 13.29
C ARG A 17 -4.15 4.76 13.17
N MET A 18 -4.04 5.76 12.29
CA MET A 18 -2.82 6.54 12.08
C MET A 18 -2.74 7.79 12.97
N ALA A 19 -3.59 7.94 13.99
CA ALA A 19 -3.57 9.10 14.86
C ALA A 19 -2.17 9.33 15.49
N PRO A 20 -1.71 10.59 15.61
CA PRO A 20 -2.39 11.83 15.24
C PRO A 20 -2.40 12.12 13.73
N PHE A 21 -1.48 11.55 12.95
CA PHE A 21 -1.24 11.89 11.53
C PHE A 21 -2.40 11.56 10.58
N GLY A 22 -3.12 10.47 10.83
CA GLY A 22 -4.16 9.96 9.93
C GLY A 22 -5.44 10.81 9.85
N LYS A 23 -5.59 11.82 10.71
CA LYS A 23 -6.74 12.74 10.65
C LYS A 23 -6.55 13.87 9.64
N ASP A 24 -5.30 14.27 9.41
CA ASP A 24 -4.97 15.46 8.64
C ASP A 24 -4.40 15.12 7.26
N ILE A 25 -3.82 13.92 7.11
CA ILE A 25 -3.17 13.47 5.88
C ILE A 25 -3.72 12.09 5.47
N PRO A 26 -4.32 11.96 4.27
CA PRO A 26 -4.68 10.65 3.71
C PRO A 26 -3.45 9.74 3.64
N LYS A 27 -3.61 8.48 4.07
CA LYS A 27 -2.54 7.46 4.01
C LYS A 27 -1.84 7.37 2.64
N PRO A 28 -2.55 7.40 1.49
CA PRO A 28 -1.90 7.27 0.18
C PRO A 28 -0.91 8.40 -0.13
N ILE A 29 -1.01 9.55 0.53
CA ILE A 29 -0.07 10.67 0.32
C ILE A 29 0.92 10.86 1.47
N LEU A 30 0.97 9.93 2.44
CA LEU A 30 2.02 9.94 3.45
C LEU A 30 3.41 9.80 2.79
N PRO A 31 4.41 10.60 3.20
CA PRO A 31 5.72 10.59 2.57
C PRO A 31 6.55 9.39 3.03
N ILE A 32 6.83 8.48 2.11
CA ILE A 32 7.74 7.35 2.28
C ILE A 32 9.04 7.68 1.54
N GLY A 33 10.14 7.84 2.27
CA GLY A 33 11.41 8.30 1.69
C GLY A 33 11.26 9.66 1.01
N ASN A 34 10.52 10.59 1.64
CA ASN A 34 10.17 11.92 1.10
C ASN A 34 9.34 11.92 -0.20
N LYS A 35 8.77 10.78 -0.60
CA LYS A 35 7.86 10.66 -1.75
C LYS A 35 6.49 10.12 -1.31
N PRO A 36 5.35 10.67 -1.78
CA PRO A 36 4.04 10.14 -1.40
C PRO A 36 3.87 8.67 -1.80
N LEU A 37 3.30 7.83 -0.91
CA LEU A 37 3.13 6.39 -1.14
C LEU A 37 2.51 6.06 -2.51
N ILE A 38 1.42 6.73 -2.88
CA ILE A 38 0.69 6.48 -4.11
C ILE A 38 1.52 6.76 -5.38
N GLU A 39 2.56 7.59 -5.29
CA GLU A 39 3.46 7.83 -6.44
C GLU A 39 4.28 6.59 -6.79
N TYR A 40 4.69 5.79 -5.79
CA TYR A 40 5.34 4.50 -6.05
C TYR A 40 4.43 3.59 -6.87
N GLN A 41 3.13 3.56 -6.55
CA GLN A 41 2.15 2.73 -7.26
C GLN A 41 1.92 3.22 -8.70
N ILE A 42 1.87 4.54 -8.91
CA ILE A 42 1.76 5.13 -10.25
C ILE A 42 3.02 4.82 -11.09
N GLU A 43 4.20 4.95 -10.51
CA GLU A 43 5.46 4.58 -11.17
C GLU A 43 5.50 3.09 -11.51
N THR A 44 5.04 2.23 -10.60
CA THR A 44 4.90 0.78 -10.81
C THR A 44 4.00 0.47 -12.00
N MET A 45 2.80 1.06 -12.02
CA MET A 45 1.86 0.92 -13.14
C MET A 45 2.49 1.40 -14.45
N LYS A 46 3.17 2.54 -14.44
CA LYS A 46 3.89 3.05 -15.62
C LYS A 46 4.97 2.10 -16.12
N ARG A 47 5.75 1.46 -15.23
CA ARG A 47 6.77 0.46 -15.62
C ARG A 47 6.17 -0.74 -16.34
N LEU A 48 4.92 -1.10 -16.01
CA LEU A 48 4.15 -2.13 -16.71
C LEU A 48 3.52 -1.64 -18.03
N GLY A 49 3.76 -0.38 -18.42
CA GLY A 49 3.17 0.24 -19.60
C GLY A 49 1.84 0.94 -19.36
N ILE A 50 1.28 0.85 -18.14
CA ILE A 50 -0.02 1.44 -17.79
C ILE A 50 0.03 2.95 -17.88
N SER A 51 -0.79 3.50 -18.79
CA SER A 51 -0.85 4.94 -19.10
C SER A 51 -2.15 5.62 -18.68
N GLU A 52 -3.18 4.86 -18.31
CA GLU A 52 -4.46 5.37 -17.81
C GLU A 52 -4.77 4.71 -16.47
N ILE A 53 -4.95 5.51 -15.42
CA ILE A 53 -5.14 5.03 -14.05
C ILE A 53 -6.36 5.71 -13.43
N VAL A 54 -7.26 4.91 -12.87
CA VAL A 54 -8.44 5.38 -12.14
C VAL A 54 -8.16 5.30 -10.63
N ILE A 55 -8.28 6.42 -9.93
CA ILE A 55 -8.05 6.53 -8.50
C ILE A 55 -9.39 6.74 -7.81
N LEU A 56 -9.78 5.78 -6.97
CA LEU A 56 -10.92 5.93 -6.08
C LEU A 56 -10.51 6.77 -4.88
N ILE A 57 -11.09 7.96 -4.74
CA ILE A 57 -10.87 8.85 -3.62
C ILE A 57 -12.11 8.89 -2.72
N GLY A 58 -11.93 9.29 -1.47
CA GLY A 58 -13.01 9.43 -0.50
C GLY A 58 -12.73 10.60 0.42
N HIS A 59 -12.77 10.36 1.73
CA HIS A 59 -12.42 11.38 2.71
C HIS A 59 -11.04 11.99 2.45
N LEU A 60 -10.96 13.32 2.50
CA LEU A 60 -9.77 14.12 2.16
C LEU A 60 -9.22 13.88 0.74
N GLY A 61 -10.05 13.34 -0.17
CA GLY A 61 -9.67 13.05 -1.56
C GLY A 61 -9.14 14.26 -2.34
N TYR A 62 -9.61 15.47 -2.00
CA TYR A 62 -9.12 16.71 -2.61
C TYR A 62 -7.62 16.96 -2.38
N MET A 63 -7.05 16.45 -1.28
CA MET A 63 -5.62 16.52 -1.04
C MET A 63 -4.85 15.62 -2.00
N ILE A 64 -5.38 14.42 -2.26
CA ILE A 64 -4.82 13.48 -3.23
C ILE A 64 -4.83 14.09 -4.64
N THR A 65 -5.96 14.68 -5.05
CA THR A 65 -6.06 15.33 -6.37
C THR A 65 -5.12 16.53 -6.47
N LYS A 66 -4.97 17.32 -5.39
CA LYS A 66 -4.04 18.46 -5.35
C LYS A 66 -2.59 17.98 -5.47
N VAL A 67 -2.22 16.92 -4.75
CA VAL A 67 -0.88 16.36 -4.81
C VAL A 67 -0.63 15.81 -6.21
N LEU A 68 -1.50 14.99 -6.79
CA LEU A 68 -1.22 14.22 -8.00
C LEU A 68 -1.52 14.95 -9.33
N GLY A 69 -2.42 15.93 -9.34
CA GLY A 69 -2.82 16.64 -10.55
C GLY A 69 -3.55 15.75 -11.55
N ASP A 70 -3.26 15.89 -12.84
CA ASP A 70 -3.86 15.09 -13.92
C ASP A 70 -3.02 13.86 -14.32
N GLY A 71 -1.87 13.65 -13.68
CA GLY A 71 -0.93 12.58 -14.01
C GLY A 71 0.21 12.96 -14.95
N SER A 72 0.15 14.12 -15.59
CA SER A 72 1.10 14.52 -16.64
C SER A 72 2.56 14.48 -16.18
N ARG A 73 2.84 14.89 -14.93
CA ARG A 73 4.20 14.81 -14.34
C ARG A 73 4.75 13.39 -14.24
N PHE A 74 3.87 12.41 -14.16
CA PHE A 74 4.23 11.00 -14.12
C PHE A 74 4.22 10.39 -15.52
N GLY A 75 3.75 11.09 -16.55
CA GLY A 75 3.59 10.54 -17.90
C GLY A 75 2.45 9.53 -18.02
N VAL A 76 1.42 9.66 -17.19
CA VAL A 76 0.16 8.89 -17.25
C VAL A 76 -1.02 9.85 -17.20
N LYS A 77 -2.23 9.33 -17.43
CA LYS A 77 -3.49 10.05 -17.27
C LYS A 77 -4.23 9.53 -16.05
N LEU A 78 -4.54 10.42 -15.11
CA LEU A 78 -5.27 10.09 -13.90
C LEU A 78 -6.74 10.47 -14.02
N HIS A 79 -7.60 9.53 -13.65
CA HIS A 79 -9.04 9.70 -13.50
C HIS A 79 -9.40 9.57 -12.03
N TYR A 80 -10.32 10.39 -11.53
CA TYR A 80 -10.74 10.36 -10.13
C TYR A 80 -12.20 9.97 -10.01
N VAL A 81 -12.49 9.03 -9.12
CA VAL A 81 -13.86 8.62 -8.77
C VAL A 81 -14.06 8.82 -7.28
N GLU A 82 -15.11 9.53 -6.89
CA GLU A 82 -15.41 9.77 -5.48
C GLU A 82 -16.33 8.69 -4.91
N GLN A 83 -15.89 8.04 -3.84
CA GLN A 83 -16.66 7.08 -3.06
C GLN A 83 -17.50 7.80 -2.00
N LYS A 84 -18.83 7.64 -2.05
CA LYS A 84 -19.76 8.26 -1.10
C LYS A 84 -19.92 7.47 0.20
N SER A 85 -19.77 6.15 0.15
CA SER A 85 -19.96 5.27 1.30
C SER A 85 -18.92 4.14 1.34
N MET A 86 -18.37 3.90 2.53
CA MET A 86 -17.40 2.82 2.76
C MET A 86 -18.10 1.59 3.31
N LEU A 87 -18.57 0.73 2.41
CA LEU A 87 -19.23 -0.52 2.79
C LEU A 87 -18.33 -1.75 2.63
N GLY A 88 -17.03 -1.56 2.36
CA GLY A 88 -16.05 -2.62 2.13
C GLY A 88 -15.28 -2.45 0.82
N ILE A 89 -14.23 -3.25 0.64
CA ILE A 89 -13.33 -3.16 -0.53
C ILE A 89 -14.03 -3.56 -1.82
N ALA A 90 -14.84 -4.63 -1.83
CA ALA A 90 -15.58 -5.03 -3.04
C ALA A 90 -16.52 -3.92 -3.50
N HIS A 91 -17.23 -3.30 -2.55
CA HIS A 91 -18.09 -2.15 -2.83
C HIS A 91 -17.30 -0.94 -3.37
N ALA A 92 -16.09 -0.70 -2.86
CA ALA A 92 -15.20 0.34 -3.38
C ALA A 92 -14.78 0.07 -4.83
N VAL A 93 -14.39 -1.18 -5.15
CA VAL A 93 -14.05 -1.57 -6.53
C VAL A 93 -15.24 -1.39 -7.47
N GLY A 94 -16.47 -1.67 -7.01
CA GLY A 94 -17.69 -1.47 -7.81
C GLY A 94 -17.92 -0.03 -8.30
N TYR A 95 -17.39 1.00 -7.62
CA TYR A 95 -17.46 2.39 -8.10
C TYR A 95 -16.64 2.62 -9.37
N LEU A 96 -15.64 1.77 -9.63
CA LEU A 96 -14.74 1.91 -10.76
C LEU A 96 -15.30 1.29 -12.04
N GLU A 97 -16.33 0.45 -11.93
CA GLU A 97 -16.90 -0.31 -13.06
C GLU A 97 -17.16 0.54 -14.32
N PRO A 98 -17.76 1.75 -14.24
CA PRO A 98 -18.04 2.55 -15.43
C PRO A 98 -16.81 3.00 -16.23
N LEU A 99 -15.61 2.92 -15.64
CA LEU A 99 -14.35 3.36 -16.24
C LEU A 99 -13.37 2.22 -16.54
N LEU A 100 -13.69 0.99 -16.14
CA LEU A 100 -12.81 -0.17 -16.29
C LEU A 100 -13.42 -1.19 -17.27
N ASP A 101 -13.34 -0.89 -18.56
CA ASP A 101 -13.94 -1.65 -19.66
C ASP A 101 -13.04 -2.75 -20.25
N ARG A 102 -11.79 -2.83 -19.79
CA ARG A 102 -10.77 -3.79 -20.21
C ARG A 102 -9.97 -4.26 -18.98
N PRO A 103 -9.09 -5.26 -19.09
CA PRO A 103 -8.37 -5.79 -17.94
C PRO A 103 -7.59 -4.70 -17.20
N PHE A 104 -7.53 -4.80 -15.87
CA PHE A 104 -6.99 -3.73 -15.04
C PHE A 104 -6.21 -4.24 -13.84
N LEU A 105 -5.12 -3.54 -13.52
CA LEU A 105 -4.30 -3.77 -12.33
C LEU A 105 -4.85 -2.93 -11.18
N LEU A 106 -5.39 -3.57 -10.14
CA LEU A 106 -5.87 -2.95 -8.92
C LEU A 106 -4.79 -2.99 -7.84
N MET A 107 -4.50 -1.83 -7.22
CA MET A 107 -3.64 -1.71 -6.04
C MET A 107 -4.41 -1.05 -4.88
N LEU A 108 -4.24 -1.56 -3.67
CA LEU A 108 -4.70 -0.87 -2.45
C LEU A 108 -3.75 0.28 -2.12
N GLY A 109 -4.29 1.49 -2.03
CA GLY A 109 -3.51 2.74 -1.93
C GLY A 109 -2.79 2.97 -0.60
N ASP A 110 -2.99 2.10 0.39
CA ASP A 110 -2.32 2.17 1.70
C ASP A 110 -1.25 1.10 1.91
N ILE A 111 -0.84 0.41 0.84
CA ILE A 111 0.20 -0.62 0.88
C ILE A 111 1.42 -0.18 0.07
N TYR A 112 2.58 -0.26 0.71
CA TYR A 112 3.87 -0.20 0.04
C TYR A 112 4.28 -1.62 -0.38
N PHE A 113 4.66 -1.78 -1.65
CA PHE A 113 5.03 -3.07 -2.22
C PHE A 113 6.53 -3.11 -2.51
N VAL A 114 7.18 -4.20 -2.12
CA VAL A 114 8.53 -4.57 -2.55
C VAL A 114 8.37 -5.65 -3.62
N GLU A 115 8.51 -5.22 -4.86
CA GLU A 115 8.31 -6.04 -6.06
C GLU A 115 9.54 -6.93 -6.34
N ASP A 116 9.31 -8.08 -6.98
CA ASP A 116 10.33 -8.95 -7.55
C ASP A 116 10.24 -8.94 -9.09
N ASP A 117 9.49 -9.88 -9.69
CA ASP A 117 9.12 -9.87 -11.10
C ASP A 117 7.65 -9.51 -11.28
N LEU A 118 7.34 -8.20 -11.33
CA LEU A 118 5.97 -7.75 -11.52
C LEU A 118 5.39 -8.13 -12.89
N ASN A 119 6.21 -8.40 -13.91
CA ASN A 119 5.69 -8.87 -15.21
C ASN A 119 5.06 -10.27 -15.10
N ASP A 120 5.38 -11.04 -14.06
CA ASP A 120 4.79 -12.35 -13.81
C ASP A 120 3.25 -12.28 -13.70
N ILE A 121 2.70 -11.23 -13.07
CA ILE A 121 1.25 -11.11 -12.94
C ILE A 121 0.56 -10.96 -14.31
N VAL A 122 1.15 -10.17 -15.20
CA VAL A 122 0.65 -9.94 -16.58
C VAL A 122 0.83 -11.18 -17.43
N ARG A 123 1.97 -11.87 -17.29
CA ARG A 123 2.25 -13.11 -18.01
C ARG A 123 1.27 -14.21 -17.60
N LYS A 124 1.02 -14.39 -16.30
CA LYS A 124 0.03 -15.37 -15.81
C LYS A 124 -1.38 -15.06 -16.28
N HIS A 125 -1.75 -13.79 -16.35
CA HIS A 125 -3.05 -13.39 -16.88
C HIS A 125 -3.23 -13.82 -18.34
N ARG A 126 -2.22 -13.54 -19.18
CA ARG A 126 -2.23 -13.86 -20.62
C ARG A 126 -2.08 -15.35 -20.94
N GLU A 127 -1.07 -16.01 -20.36
CA GLU A 127 -0.72 -17.40 -20.70
C GLU A 127 -1.72 -18.40 -20.13
N ALA A 128 -2.32 -18.08 -18.97
CA ALA A 128 -3.29 -18.95 -18.36
C ALA A 128 -4.72 -18.67 -18.85
N ASP A 129 -4.96 -17.66 -19.70
CA ASP A 129 -6.31 -17.21 -20.06
C ASP A 129 -7.18 -17.05 -18.80
N SER A 130 -6.60 -16.40 -17.77
CA SER A 130 -7.22 -16.27 -16.46
C SER A 130 -7.90 -14.91 -16.33
N SER A 131 -9.17 -14.92 -15.94
CA SER A 131 -9.92 -13.69 -15.68
C SER A 131 -9.48 -12.92 -14.42
N CYS A 132 -8.61 -13.52 -13.60
CA CYS A 132 -8.13 -12.93 -12.35
C CYS A 132 -6.77 -13.52 -11.97
N VAL A 133 -5.84 -12.65 -11.56
CA VAL A 133 -4.57 -13.04 -10.94
C VAL A 133 -4.42 -12.30 -9.62
N LEU A 134 -4.21 -13.06 -8.54
CA LEU A 134 -3.95 -12.54 -7.20
C LEU A 134 -2.44 -12.45 -6.98
N ALA A 135 -1.91 -11.30 -6.58
CA ALA A 135 -0.54 -11.28 -6.07
C ALA A 135 -0.48 -11.82 -4.64
N ALA A 136 0.61 -12.52 -4.33
CA ALA A 136 0.84 -13.16 -3.06
C ALA A 136 2.33 -13.11 -2.69
N LYS A 137 2.60 -13.35 -1.41
CA LYS A 137 3.95 -13.65 -0.91
C LYS A 137 3.94 -14.89 -0.03
N ILE A 138 5.13 -15.47 0.18
CA ILE A 138 5.33 -16.52 1.17
C ILE A 138 5.50 -15.87 2.54
N GLU A 139 4.51 -16.05 3.41
CA GLU A 139 4.50 -15.53 4.77
C GLU A 139 4.84 -16.65 5.76
N HIS A 140 5.87 -16.42 6.57
CA HIS A 140 6.35 -17.38 7.56
C HIS A 140 5.77 -17.12 8.94
N ASP A 141 5.28 -15.91 9.22
CA ASP A 141 4.57 -15.60 10.48
C ASP A 141 3.07 -15.97 10.39
N PRO A 142 2.61 -16.98 11.14
CA PRO A 142 1.19 -17.35 11.17
C PRO A 142 0.28 -16.21 11.66
N ASN A 143 0.77 -15.29 12.50
CA ASN A 143 -0.02 -14.17 12.98
C ASN A 143 -0.25 -13.11 11.90
N ALA A 144 0.74 -12.85 11.05
CA ALA A 144 0.59 -12.01 9.87
C ALA A 144 -0.45 -12.59 8.89
N LEU A 145 -0.44 -13.91 8.66
CA LEU A 145 -1.45 -14.59 7.83
C LEU A 145 -2.88 -14.41 8.38
N LYS A 146 -3.08 -14.57 9.69
CA LYS A 146 -4.39 -14.42 10.35
C LYS A 146 -4.96 -13.00 10.25
N LYS A 147 -4.14 -11.99 10.00
CA LYS A 147 -4.55 -10.58 9.86
C LYS A 147 -4.88 -10.19 8.41
N ASN A 148 -4.54 -11.05 7.45
CA ASN A 148 -4.71 -10.85 6.01
C ASN A 148 -5.49 -12.02 5.41
N PHE A 149 -5.57 -12.13 4.08
CA PHE A 149 -6.20 -13.27 3.43
C PHE A 149 -5.19 -14.32 2.97
N SER A 150 -5.59 -15.59 3.08
CA SER A 150 -4.83 -16.75 2.60
C SER A 150 -5.41 -17.24 1.28
N ILE A 151 -4.52 -17.66 0.38
CA ILE A 151 -4.86 -18.18 -0.95
C ILE A 151 -4.57 -19.67 -0.96
N LEU A 152 -5.57 -20.51 -1.19
CA LEU A 152 -5.37 -21.95 -1.41
C LEU A 152 -5.30 -22.22 -2.90
N VAL A 153 -4.33 -23.03 -3.31
CA VAL A 153 -4.15 -23.48 -4.69
C VAL A 153 -4.40 -24.98 -4.79
N ASP A 154 -4.95 -25.41 -5.93
CA ASP A 154 -5.08 -26.83 -6.29
C ASP A 154 -3.78 -27.40 -6.88
N ASP A 155 -3.79 -28.70 -7.19
CA ASP A 155 -2.64 -29.40 -7.76
C ASP A 155 -2.23 -28.89 -9.16
N ASN A 156 -3.12 -28.15 -9.84
CA ASN A 156 -2.86 -27.53 -11.14
C ASN A 156 -2.39 -26.07 -11.01
N GLY A 157 -2.13 -25.59 -9.79
CA GLY A 157 -1.69 -24.23 -9.50
C GLY A 157 -2.77 -23.16 -9.69
N ARG A 158 -4.05 -23.55 -9.76
CA ARG A 158 -5.19 -22.62 -9.80
C ARG A 158 -5.64 -22.29 -8.40
N VAL A 159 -6.14 -21.08 -8.19
CA VAL A 159 -6.69 -20.69 -6.89
C VAL A 159 -8.02 -21.41 -6.71
N SER A 160 -8.09 -22.28 -5.70
CA SER A 160 -9.30 -23.04 -5.36
C SER A 160 -10.14 -22.35 -4.30
N ARG A 161 -9.51 -21.54 -3.43
CA ARG A 161 -10.19 -20.82 -2.37
C ARG A 161 -9.41 -19.60 -1.90
N VAL A 162 -10.13 -18.56 -1.51
CA VAL A 162 -9.57 -17.43 -0.75
C VAL A 162 -10.25 -17.34 0.61
N ILE A 163 -9.48 -17.03 1.65
CA ILE A 163 -9.99 -16.98 3.03
C ILE A 163 -9.52 -15.70 3.69
N GLU A 164 -10.44 -14.78 3.96
CA GLU A 164 -10.18 -13.57 4.74
C GLU A 164 -9.91 -13.93 6.20
N LYS A 165 -8.77 -13.47 6.73
CA LYS A 165 -8.39 -13.58 8.15
C LYS A 165 -8.64 -14.99 8.69
N PRO A 166 -7.98 -16.00 8.11
CA PRO A 166 -8.25 -17.39 8.45
C PRO A 166 -7.99 -17.62 9.94
N ARG A 167 -8.87 -18.36 10.61
CA ARG A 167 -8.66 -18.72 12.04
C ARG A 167 -7.39 -19.55 12.23
N TYR A 168 -7.07 -20.38 11.24
CA TYR A 168 -5.90 -21.26 11.21
C TYR A 168 -5.14 -21.04 9.90
N ALA A 169 -3.83 -20.85 9.97
CA ALA A 169 -2.97 -20.76 8.80
C ALA A 169 -2.73 -22.17 8.24
N THR A 170 -3.47 -22.55 7.21
CA THR A 170 -3.36 -23.87 6.55
C THR A 170 -2.24 -23.92 5.52
N ASN A 171 -1.75 -22.77 5.07
CA ASN A 171 -0.58 -22.63 4.21
C ASN A 171 0.16 -21.33 4.50
N LYS A 172 1.21 -21.06 3.71
CA LYS A 172 2.04 -19.85 3.80
C LYS A 172 1.72 -18.79 2.74
N LEU A 173 0.74 -19.02 1.87
CA LEU A 173 0.48 -18.16 0.73
C LEU A 173 -0.46 -17.03 1.18
N LYS A 174 0.15 -15.87 1.47
CA LYS A 174 -0.56 -14.66 1.90
C LYS A 174 -0.87 -13.83 0.67
N GLY A 175 -2.14 -13.55 0.44
CA GLY A 175 -2.51 -12.59 -0.59
C GLY A 175 -2.13 -11.17 -0.19
N VAL A 176 -1.76 -10.37 -1.18
CA VAL A 176 -1.43 -8.96 -0.98
C VAL A 176 -2.44 -8.10 -1.74
N GLY A 177 -2.54 -6.82 -1.39
CA GLY A 177 -3.53 -5.91 -1.99
C GLY A 177 -3.22 -5.47 -3.43
N LEU A 178 -2.78 -6.39 -4.28
CA LEU A 178 -2.49 -6.20 -5.69
C LEU A 178 -3.14 -7.33 -6.49
N TYR A 179 -3.93 -6.94 -7.48
CA TYR A 179 -4.76 -7.85 -8.25
C TYR A 179 -4.76 -7.44 -9.72
N LEU A 180 -4.87 -8.40 -10.63
CA LEU A 180 -5.12 -8.15 -12.04
C LEU A 180 -6.45 -8.82 -12.41
N PHE A 181 -7.43 -8.03 -12.85
CA PHE A 181 -8.78 -8.52 -13.12
C PHE A 181 -9.20 -8.23 -14.57
N ASP A 182 -10.02 -9.13 -15.12
CA ASP A 182 -10.90 -8.81 -16.23
C ASP A 182 -12.19 -8.15 -15.73
N PRO A 183 -12.88 -7.34 -16.57
CA PRO A 183 -14.13 -6.68 -16.19
C PRO A 183 -15.24 -7.62 -15.69
N VAL A 184 -15.20 -8.91 -16.04
CA VAL A 184 -16.17 -9.90 -15.56
C VAL A 184 -16.20 -10.03 -14.02
N ILE A 185 -15.15 -9.62 -13.31
CA ILE A 185 -15.15 -9.58 -11.83
C ILE A 185 -16.30 -8.74 -11.26
N PHE A 186 -16.80 -7.74 -12.02
CA PHE A 186 -17.91 -6.90 -11.57
C PHE A 186 -19.21 -7.68 -11.39
N ASP A 187 -19.41 -8.80 -12.10
CA ASP A 187 -20.56 -9.69 -11.89
C ASP A 187 -20.54 -10.36 -10.51
N ALA A 188 -19.34 -10.72 -10.03
CA ALA A 188 -19.14 -11.26 -8.69
C ALA A 188 -19.25 -10.16 -7.62
N ILE A 189 -18.70 -8.96 -7.88
CA ILE A 189 -18.79 -7.79 -6.98
C ILE A 189 -20.26 -7.43 -6.71
N ARG A 190 -21.11 -7.38 -7.75
CA ARG A 190 -22.55 -7.09 -7.61
C ARG A 190 -23.29 -8.09 -6.71
N ARG A 191 -22.85 -9.34 -6.69
CA ARG A 191 -23.45 -10.44 -5.90
C ARG A 191 -22.76 -10.69 -4.57
N THR A 192 -21.73 -9.91 -4.24
CA THR A 192 -20.93 -10.12 -3.03
C THR A 192 -21.79 -9.95 -1.78
N PRO A 193 -21.89 -10.95 -0.90
CA PRO A 193 -22.63 -10.82 0.35
C PRO A 193 -21.86 -9.95 1.35
N ARG A 194 -22.57 -9.40 2.34
CA ARG A 194 -21.90 -8.79 3.50
C ARG A 194 -21.38 -9.87 4.42
N THR A 195 -20.16 -9.70 4.92
CA THR A 195 -19.59 -10.61 5.91
C THR A 195 -20.26 -10.44 7.27
N ALA A 196 -20.54 -11.53 7.97
CA ALA A 196 -21.17 -11.48 9.29
C ALA A 196 -20.27 -10.81 10.36
N MET A 197 -18.94 -10.94 10.24
CA MET A 197 -18.02 -10.42 11.25
C MET A 197 -17.87 -8.90 11.23
N ARG A 198 -17.90 -8.28 10.04
CA ARG A 198 -17.66 -6.84 9.87
C ARG A 198 -18.82 -6.07 9.26
N ASN A 199 -19.84 -6.78 8.76
CA ASN A 199 -20.93 -6.19 7.99
C ASN A 199 -20.42 -5.38 6.77
N GLU A 200 -19.32 -5.85 6.16
CA GLU A 200 -18.65 -5.24 5.01
C GLU A 200 -18.64 -6.19 3.80
N TYR A 201 -18.64 -5.62 2.59
CA TYR A 201 -18.40 -6.30 1.32
C TYR A 201 -16.90 -6.46 1.10
N GLU A 202 -16.36 -7.60 1.50
CA GLU A 202 -14.92 -7.90 1.37
C GLU A 202 -14.59 -8.37 -0.05
N LEU A 203 -13.44 -7.94 -0.59
CA LEU A 203 -13.00 -8.33 -1.94
C LEU A 203 -12.71 -9.83 -2.05
N THR A 204 -12.28 -10.45 -0.95
CA THR A 204 -12.09 -11.90 -0.86
C THR A 204 -13.39 -12.68 -1.08
N GLU A 205 -14.52 -12.20 -0.59
CA GLU A 205 -15.83 -12.82 -0.87
C GLU A 205 -16.20 -12.68 -2.35
N ALA A 206 -15.93 -11.51 -2.97
CA ALA A 206 -16.15 -11.31 -4.40
C ALA A 206 -15.29 -12.27 -5.25
N ILE A 207 -14.00 -12.43 -4.88
CA ILE A 207 -13.11 -13.38 -5.55
C ILE A 207 -13.60 -14.82 -5.36
N GLN A 208 -14.12 -15.17 -4.18
CA GLN A 208 -14.68 -16.51 -3.95
C GLN A 208 -15.92 -16.76 -4.82
N VAL A 209 -16.84 -15.80 -4.91
CA VAL A 209 -17.99 -15.88 -5.84
C VAL A 209 -17.50 -16.08 -7.28
N HIS A 210 -16.48 -15.32 -7.70
CA HIS A 210 -15.89 -15.43 -9.03
C HIS A 210 -15.32 -16.83 -9.32
N ILE A 211 -14.65 -17.44 -8.33
CA ILE A 211 -14.16 -18.83 -8.41
C ILE A 211 -15.35 -19.81 -8.51
N ASP A 212 -16.38 -19.61 -7.68
CA ASP A 212 -17.55 -20.50 -7.61
C ASP A 212 -18.39 -20.46 -8.92
N ASP A 213 -18.35 -19.36 -9.67
CA ASP A 213 -18.94 -19.25 -11.00
C ASP A 213 -18.15 -19.98 -12.10
N GLY A 214 -17.01 -20.59 -11.75
CA GLY A 214 -16.17 -21.37 -12.64
C GLY A 214 -15.11 -20.55 -13.39
N HIS A 215 -14.93 -19.28 -13.02
CA HIS A 215 -13.88 -18.47 -13.62
C HIS A 215 -12.49 -18.90 -13.16
N LYS A 216 -11.52 -18.84 -14.07
CA LYS A 216 -10.15 -19.21 -13.77
C LYS A 216 -9.45 -18.08 -13.02
N VAL A 217 -8.93 -18.42 -11.84
CA VAL A 217 -8.14 -17.54 -10.98
C VAL A 217 -6.76 -18.12 -10.76
N CYS A 218 -5.73 -17.31 -10.94
CA CYS A 218 -4.33 -17.67 -10.76
C CYS A 218 -3.68 -16.87 -9.63
N VAL A 219 -2.51 -17.32 -9.18
CA VAL A 219 -1.70 -16.60 -8.18
C VAL A 219 -0.33 -16.27 -8.75
N SER A 220 0.17 -15.08 -8.47
CA SER A 220 1.54 -14.63 -8.79
C SER A 220 2.29 -14.34 -7.49
N THR A 221 3.54 -14.79 -7.40
CA THR A 221 4.42 -14.50 -6.25
C THR A 221 5.39 -13.37 -6.56
N CYS A 222 4.94 -12.38 -7.35
CA CYS A 222 5.74 -11.24 -7.81
C CYS A 222 6.09 -10.22 -6.71
N ILE A 223 5.70 -10.47 -5.46
CA ILE A 223 5.90 -9.57 -4.33
C ILE A 223 6.80 -10.25 -3.30
N ASN A 224 7.94 -9.63 -3.04
CA ASN A 224 8.90 -10.04 -2.02
C ASN A 224 8.42 -9.64 -0.62
N ASP A 225 7.96 -8.40 -0.45
CA ASP A 225 7.41 -7.91 0.81
C ASP A 225 6.31 -6.87 0.59
N ASP A 226 5.48 -6.67 1.62
CA ASP A 226 4.39 -5.70 1.63
C ASP A 226 4.28 -5.06 3.02
N ILE A 227 4.02 -3.75 3.04
CA ILE A 227 3.83 -3.00 4.26
C ILE A 227 2.49 -2.27 4.17
N ASN A 228 1.52 -2.74 4.93
CA ASN A 228 0.26 -2.02 5.11
C ASN A 228 0.46 -0.87 6.10
N LEU A 229 0.36 0.38 5.64
CA LEU A 229 0.48 1.56 6.47
C LEU A 229 -0.75 1.70 7.36
N THR A 230 -0.71 1.11 8.55
CA THR A 230 -1.84 1.11 9.48
C THR A 230 -1.59 1.95 10.74
N THR A 231 -0.34 2.02 11.20
CA THR A 231 0.10 2.69 12.43
C THR A 231 1.34 3.56 12.18
N PRO A 232 1.70 4.47 13.11
CA PRO A 232 2.93 5.25 13.01
C PRO A 232 4.20 4.39 12.97
N SER A 233 4.17 3.22 13.61
CA SER A 233 5.25 2.24 13.53
C SER A 233 5.40 1.69 12.11
N ASP A 234 4.30 1.36 11.42
CA ASP A 234 4.35 0.87 10.04
C ASP A 234 4.93 1.96 9.12
N PHE A 235 4.54 3.22 9.35
CA PHE A 235 5.04 4.37 8.62
C PHE A 235 6.55 4.59 8.79
N LEU A 236 7.05 4.55 10.03
CA LEU A 236 8.48 4.61 10.31
C LEU A 236 9.20 3.43 9.65
N ARG A 237 8.73 2.20 9.87
CA ARG A 237 9.34 0.99 9.31
C ARG A 237 9.47 1.08 7.79
N CYS A 238 8.40 1.50 7.12
CA CYS A 238 8.38 1.66 5.67
C CYS A 238 9.42 2.69 5.19
N ASN A 239 9.52 3.82 5.88
CA ASN A 239 10.52 4.86 5.59
C ASN A 239 11.97 4.36 5.72
N LEU A 240 12.29 3.63 6.80
CA LEU A 240 13.63 3.07 7.00
C LEU A 240 13.97 2.01 5.95
N LEU A 241 13.00 1.14 5.64
CA LEU A 241 13.16 0.12 4.59
C LEU A 241 13.45 0.74 3.22
N VAL A 242 12.77 1.82 2.87
CA VAL A 242 13.03 2.53 1.61
C VAL A 242 14.43 3.14 1.59
N ALA A 243 14.89 3.77 2.67
CA ALA A 243 16.26 4.29 2.73
C ALA A 243 17.30 3.16 2.57
N GLN A 244 17.13 2.06 3.30
CA GLN A 244 18.04 0.91 3.22
C GLN A 244 18.05 0.25 1.83
N ALA A 245 16.89 0.13 1.17
CA ALA A 245 16.79 -0.39 -0.19
C ALA A 245 17.55 0.49 -1.21
N ASN A 246 17.72 1.78 -0.90
CA ASN A 246 18.54 2.71 -1.69
C ASN A 246 20.01 2.77 -1.21
N GLY A 247 20.43 1.88 -0.31
CA GLY A 247 21.78 1.84 0.25
C GLY A 247 22.12 3.01 1.18
N LEU A 248 21.10 3.68 1.71
CA LEU A 248 21.27 4.85 2.58
C LEU A 248 21.07 4.48 4.05
N ASN A 249 21.98 4.92 4.90
CA ASN A 249 21.77 4.85 6.35
C ASN A 249 20.77 5.93 6.82
N SER A 250 20.71 7.08 6.16
CA SER A 250 19.79 8.16 6.48
C SER A 250 19.51 8.96 5.23
N LEU A 251 18.34 9.57 5.16
CA LEU A 251 17.90 10.41 4.05
C LEU A 251 17.52 11.78 4.58
N ALA A 252 18.12 12.83 4.05
CA ALA A 252 17.70 14.20 4.35
C ALA A 252 17.36 14.91 3.05
N ALA A 253 16.21 15.59 3.01
CA ALA A 253 15.87 16.47 1.90
C ALA A 253 16.86 17.63 1.82
N GLU A 254 17.19 18.08 0.61
CA GLU A 254 18.15 19.17 0.39
C GLU A 254 17.75 20.48 1.08
N SER A 255 16.44 20.74 1.18
CA SER A 255 15.87 21.90 1.86
C SER A 255 15.84 21.79 3.40
N ALA A 256 16.30 20.69 3.99
CA ALA A 256 16.31 20.53 5.44
C ALA A 256 17.43 21.37 6.08
N HIS A 257 17.12 21.99 7.22
CA HIS A 257 18.06 22.77 8.01
C HIS A 257 18.52 21.95 9.21
N ILE A 258 19.70 21.34 9.12
CA ILE A 258 20.23 20.46 10.17
C ILE A 258 21.42 21.14 10.85
N ASN A 259 21.37 21.27 12.17
CA ASN A 259 22.51 21.74 12.97
C ASN A 259 23.78 20.94 12.62
N THR A 260 24.92 21.62 12.44
CA THR A 260 26.19 21.00 12.02
C THR A 260 26.70 19.93 13.00
N GLY A 261 26.36 20.02 14.27
CA GLY A 261 26.71 19.02 15.29
C GLY A 261 25.70 17.89 15.43
N ALA A 262 24.59 17.91 14.70
CA ALA A 262 23.59 16.84 14.76
C ALA A 262 24.07 15.60 14.00
N MET A 263 23.75 14.42 14.53
CA MET A 263 24.09 13.14 13.93
C MET A 263 22.82 12.39 13.52
N LEU A 264 22.83 11.79 12.33
CA LEU A 264 21.72 10.99 11.81
C LEU A 264 22.11 9.52 11.73
N ASP A 265 21.24 8.65 12.23
CA ASP A 265 21.43 7.21 12.16
C ASP A 265 20.08 6.50 11.91
N ASN A 266 19.88 5.88 10.74
CA ASN A 266 18.56 5.39 10.34
C ASN A 266 17.46 6.47 10.48
N ALA A 267 17.71 7.68 10.00
CA ALA A 267 16.75 8.79 10.09
C ALA A 267 16.33 9.32 8.72
N ILE A 268 15.06 9.70 8.60
CA ILE A 268 14.51 10.40 7.43
C ILE A 268 14.14 11.82 7.83
N ILE A 269 14.72 12.81 7.16
CA ILE A 269 14.45 14.24 7.37
C ILE A 269 13.76 14.79 6.13
N GLY A 270 12.55 15.29 6.31
CA GLY A 270 11.67 15.81 5.27
C GLY A 270 12.04 17.20 4.78
N PRO A 271 11.44 17.65 3.67
CA PRO A 271 11.68 18.99 3.13
C PRO A 271 11.34 20.10 4.12
N GLY A 272 12.16 21.14 4.21
CA GLY A 272 11.97 22.27 5.13
C GLY A 272 12.03 21.93 6.63
N ALA A 273 12.30 20.68 7.01
CA ALA A 273 12.43 20.30 8.40
C ALA A 273 13.67 20.96 9.04
N THR A 274 13.58 21.33 10.31
CA THR A 274 14.62 22.06 11.03
C THR A 274 15.04 21.32 12.29
N ILE A 275 16.32 20.99 12.42
CA ILE A 275 16.94 20.43 13.63
C ILE A 275 17.84 21.50 14.25
N LEU A 276 17.43 22.10 15.37
CA LEU A 276 18.10 23.27 15.92
C LEU A 276 19.37 22.94 16.71
N ASN A 277 19.39 21.80 17.41
CA ASN A 277 20.43 21.47 18.39
C ASN A 277 21.33 20.31 17.90
N PRO A 278 22.55 20.18 18.43
CA PRO A 278 23.49 19.12 18.06
C PRO A 278 23.14 17.79 18.75
N ILE A 279 21.96 17.26 18.42
CA ILE A 279 21.43 15.99 18.95
C ILE A 279 21.70 14.84 17.99
N THR A 280 21.64 13.60 18.49
CA THR A 280 21.56 12.43 17.62
C THR A 280 20.11 12.04 17.37
N ILE A 281 19.77 11.77 16.12
CA ILE A 281 18.45 11.28 15.70
C ILE A 281 18.62 9.86 15.16
N ARG A 282 17.98 8.91 15.84
CA ARG A 282 18.04 7.47 15.52
C ARG A 282 16.68 6.93 15.11
N ARG A 283 16.61 6.08 14.09
CA ARG A 283 15.39 5.31 13.73
C ARG A 283 14.12 6.17 13.74
N SER A 284 14.17 7.34 13.11
CA SER A 284 13.13 8.36 13.25
C SER A 284 12.77 9.01 11.92
N VAL A 285 11.55 9.53 11.83
CA VAL A 285 11.09 10.32 10.68
C VAL A 285 10.71 11.72 11.16
N ILE A 286 11.36 12.73 10.60
CA ILE A 286 11.03 14.14 10.80
C ILE A 286 10.34 14.60 9.52
N LEU A 287 9.04 14.88 9.60
CA LEU A 287 8.21 15.22 8.45
C LEU A 287 8.49 16.63 7.94
N GLU A 288 7.91 16.92 6.77
CA GLU A 288 7.99 18.22 6.12
C GLU A 288 7.66 19.37 7.08
N ASN A 289 8.52 20.40 7.08
CA ASN A 289 8.40 21.61 7.89
C ASN A 289 8.33 21.38 9.41
N ALA A 290 8.66 20.19 9.91
CA ALA A 290 8.71 19.94 11.34
C ALA A 290 9.96 20.58 11.96
N VAL A 291 9.80 21.12 13.17
CA VAL A 291 10.90 21.76 13.91
C VAL A 291 11.22 20.93 15.16
N VAL A 292 12.49 20.60 15.34
CA VAL A 292 13.01 19.87 16.49
C VAL A 292 13.88 20.80 17.32
N GLU A 293 13.35 21.21 18.47
CA GLU A 293 13.97 22.19 19.40
C GLU A 293 14.53 21.56 20.68
N THR A 294 14.42 20.23 20.83
CA THR A 294 14.89 19.52 22.03
C THR A 294 16.41 19.43 22.08
N ASP A 295 16.98 19.40 23.30
CA ASP A 295 18.38 19.10 23.56
C ASP A 295 18.64 17.60 23.80
N GLN A 296 17.59 16.78 23.78
CA GLN A 296 17.68 15.33 23.97
C GLN A 296 17.77 14.60 22.63
N ASP A 297 18.62 13.58 22.59
CA ASP A 297 18.66 12.60 21.50
C ASP A 297 17.27 12.00 21.26
N LEU A 298 16.93 11.83 19.97
CA LEU A 298 15.70 11.21 19.52
C LEU A 298 15.97 9.79 19.05
N ASP A 299 15.11 8.85 19.43
CA ASP A 299 15.18 7.46 18.96
C ASP A 299 13.77 6.89 18.83
N GLY A 300 13.43 6.39 17.64
CA GLY A 300 12.14 5.77 17.40
C GLY A 300 10.95 6.73 17.49
N VAL A 301 11.07 7.91 16.89
CA VAL A 301 9.99 8.90 16.88
C VAL A 301 9.57 9.28 15.45
N VAL A 302 8.31 9.67 15.33
CA VAL A 302 7.78 10.37 14.15
C VAL A 302 7.38 11.78 14.57
N VAL A 303 7.95 12.80 13.92
CA VAL A 303 7.70 14.21 14.23
C VAL A 303 7.00 14.88 13.06
N SER A 304 5.84 15.47 13.30
CA SER A 304 5.16 16.42 12.40
C SER A 304 5.27 17.84 12.96
N PRO A 305 4.90 18.88 12.17
CA PRO A 305 4.83 20.25 12.70
C PRO A 305 3.89 20.41 13.90
N GLN A 306 2.93 19.50 14.08
CA GLN A 306 1.91 19.57 15.13
C GLN A 306 2.17 18.63 16.31
N SER A 307 2.98 17.58 16.14
CA SER A 307 3.09 16.52 17.14
C SER A 307 4.35 15.68 17.01
N MET A 308 4.78 15.08 18.11
CA MET A 308 5.81 14.04 18.15
C MET A 308 5.21 12.77 18.74
N VAL A 309 5.46 11.64 18.10
CA VAL A 309 4.96 10.33 18.51
C VAL A 309 6.11 9.36 18.70
N ASP A 310 6.24 8.81 19.91
CA ASP A 310 7.15 7.71 20.20
C ASP A 310 6.56 6.38 19.72
N VAL A 311 7.31 5.65 18.90
CA VAL A 311 6.92 4.37 18.31
C VAL A 311 7.84 3.22 18.72
N ARG A 312 8.76 3.43 19.67
CA ARG A 312 9.72 2.41 20.13
C ARG A 312 9.05 1.18 20.72
N SER A 313 7.91 1.36 21.38
CA SER A 313 7.14 0.24 21.95
C SER A 313 6.75 -0.82 20.91
N PHE A 314 6.71 -0.44 19.64
CA PHE A 314 6.38 -1.32 18.53
C PHE A 314 7.59 -1.98 17.87
N PHE A 315 8.82 -1.59 18.23
CA PHE A 315 10.04 -2.20 17.66
C PHE A 315 10.13 -3.70 17.97
N THR A 316 9.63 -4.13 19.12
CA THR A 316 9.56 -5.53 19.52
C THR A 316 8.75 -6.41 18.56
N SER A 317 7.88 -5.80 17.74
CA SER A 317 7.09 -6.49 16.73
C SER A 317 7.76 -6.55 15.35
N TRP A 318 8.92 -5.94 15.18
CA TRP A 318 9.65 -5.96 13.90
C TRP A 318 10.42 -7.27 13.75
N PRO A 319 10.57 -7.79 12.51
CA PRO A 319 11.39 -8.96 12.25
C PRO A 319 12.83 -8.75 12.74
N ALA A 320 13.46 -9.78 13.29
CA ALA A 320 14.78 -9.69 13.93
C ALA A 320 15.90 -9.14 13.01
N GLY A 321 15.77 -9.28 11.68
CA GLY A 321 16.72 -8.72 10.71
C GLY A 321 16.60 -7.21 10.46
N LEU A 322 15.61 -6.54 11.04
CA LEU A 322 15.31 -5.11 10.92
C LEU A 322 15.49 -4.34 12.24
N MET A 323 15.93 -5.02 13.30
CA MET A 323 16.17 -4.44 14.63
C MET A 323 17.57 -3.80 14.80
N LEU A 324 18.38 -3.77 13.75
CA LEU A 324 19.77 -3.28 13.79
C LEU A 324 19.82 -1.75 13.68
#